data_AF-A0A3D4PF90-F1
#
_entry.id   AF-A0A3D4PF90-F1
#
_cell.length_a   1.000
_cell.length_b   1.000
_cell.length_c   1.000
_cell.angle_alpha   90.00
_cell.angle_beta   90.00
_cell.angle_gamma   90.00
#
_symmetry.space_group_name_H-M   'P 1'
#
loop_
_entity.id
_entity.type
_entity.pdbx_description
1 polymer ?
#
loop_
_entity_poly.entity_id
_entity_poly.type
_entity_poly.pdbx_seq_one_letter_code
_entity_poly.pdbx_strand_id
1 'polypeptide(L)'
;IGAIAVLYSTFLVANAGHTRTYTDLFKLLGWIPRGDRVKHWRSISTLGCILPILCLIIFCTNIKPDVAVLAAGIMQALLLPMLGVGALFFRYWQTEDRLKPSIWFDICLIVSCISFFITGAWGAYENFGSLISKYFM
;
A
#
# COMPACT_ATOMS: atom_id res chain seq x y z
N ILE A 1 26.04 5.38 2.55
CA ILE A 1 25.99 4.22 1.62
C ILE A 1 24.78 3.33 1.90
N GLY A 2 24.59 2.83 3.14
CA GLY A 2 23.44 1.97 3.49
C GLY A 2 22.06 2.59 3.22
N ALA A 3 21.85 3.86 3.59
CA ALA A 3 20.57 4.55 3.34
C ALA A 3 20.21 4.63 1.85
N ILE A 4 21.19 4.88 0.97
CA ILE A 4 20.98 4.93 -0.48
C ILE A 4 20.55 3.55 -0.99
N ALA A 5 21.22 2.48 -0.55
CA ALA A 5 20.90 1.13 -0.97
C ALA A 5 19.45 0.74 -0.58
N VAL A 6 19.04 1.01 0.66
CA VAL A 6 17.71 0.67 1.19
C VAL A 6 16.60 1.52 0.56
N LEU A 7 16.81 2.83 0.42
CA LEU A 7 15.83 3.73 -0.19
C LEU A 7 15.63 3.41 -1.67
N TYR A 8 16.73 3.16 -2.39
CA TYR A 8 16.68 2.80 -3.80
C TYR A 8 15.94 1.47 -4.03
N SER A 9 16.24 0.43 -3.24
CA SER A 9 15.55 -0.86 -3.37
C SER A 9 14.06 -0.74 -3.06
N THR A 10 13.70 0.02 -2.02
CA THR A 10 12.30 0.24 -1.63
C THR A 10 11.56 1.00 -2.73
N PHE A 11 12.17 2.04 -3.29
CA PHE A 11 11.60 2.82 -4.39
C PHE A 11 11.32 1.95 -5.62
N LEU A 12 12.27 1.12 -6.04
CA LEU A 12 12.10 0.24 -7.20
C LEU A 12 11.01 -0.81 -6.97
N VAL A 13 10.99 -1.46 -5.80
CA VAL A 13 9.99 -2.47 -5.46
C VAL A 13 8.60 -1.85 -5.34
N ALA A 14 8.48 -0.68 -4.70
CA ALA A 14 7.21 0.04 -4.58
C ALA A 14 6.69 0.48 -5.95
N ASN A 15 7.53 1.03 -6.82
CA ASN A 15 7.13 1.42 -8.17
C ASN A 15 6.62 0.20 -8.98
N ALA A 16 7.36 -0.92 -8.94
CA ALA A 16 6.95 -2.15 -9.61
C ALA A 16 5.66 -2.79 -9.02
N GLY A 17 5.42 -2.60 -7.73
CA GLY A 17 4.18 -3.03 -7.07
C GLY A 17 2.98 -2.18 -7.51
N HIS A 18 3.09 -0.86 -7.35
CA HIS A 18 2.01 0.08 -7.64
C HIS A 18 1.58 0.08 -9.11
N THR A 19 2.53 -0.05 -10.04
CA THR A 19 2.21 -0.17 -11.47
C THR A 19 1.31 -1.36 -11.79
N ARG A 20 1.55 -2.52 -11.16
CA ARG A 20 0.72 -3.71 -11.34
C ARG A 20 -0.65 -3.55 -10.70
N THR A 21 -0.71 -3.10 -9.44
CA THR A 21 -1.98 -2.92 -8.73
C THR A 21 -2.87 -1.88 -9.40
N TYR A 22 -2.30 -0.77 -9.89
CA TYR A 22 -3.06 0.24 -10.63
C TYR A 22 -3.50 -0.26 -12.01
N THR A 23 -2.68 -1.06 -12.69
CA THR A 23 -3.10 -1.68 -13.95
C THR A 23 -4.28 -2.63 -13.74
N ASP A 24 -4.29 -3.39 -12.65
CA ASP A 24 -5.42 -4.26 -12.31
C ASP A 24 -6.65 -3.46 -11.88
N LEU A 25 -6.47 -2.34 -11.16
CA LEU A 25 -7.55 -1.39 -10.90
C LEU A 25 -8.17 -0.86 -12.20
N PHE A 26 -7.35 -0.50 -13.20
CA PHE A 26 -7.84 -0.05 -14.51
C PHE A 26 -8.58 -1.15 -15.29
N LYS A 27 -8.22 -2.43 -15.11
CA LYS A 27 -9.01 -3.56 -15.65
C LYS A 27 -10.33 -3.76 -14.90
N LEU A 28 -10.36 -3.52 -13.60
CA LEU A 28 -11.58 -3.60 -12.79
C LEU A 28 -12.55 -2.46 -13.14
N LEU A 29 -12.03 -1.25 -13.39
CA LEU A 29 -12.80 -0.09 -13.84
C LEU A 29 -13.25 -0.17 -15.31
N GLY A 30 -12.78 -1.17 -16.07
CA GLY A 30 -13.15 -1.38 -17.47
C GLY A 30 -12.38 -0.52 -18.49
N TRP A 31 -11.39 0.26 -18.07
CA TRP A 31 -10.54 1.07 -18.97
C TRP A 31 -9.57 0.22 -19.80
N ILE A 32 -9.19 -0.96 -19.31
CA ILE A 32 -8.34 -1.91 -20.03
C ILE A 32 -9.09 -3.22 -20.25
N PRO A 33 -9.20 -3.71 -21.49
CA PRO A 33 -9.77 -5.03 -21.78
C PRO A 33 -8.96 -6.13 -21.08
N ARG A 34 -9.63 -7.02 -20.35
CA ARG A 34 -8.98 -8.08 -19.55
C ARG A 34 -8.16 -9.06 -20.39
N GLY A 35 -8.50 -9.26 -21.66
CA GLY A 35 -7.83 -10.19 -22.57
C GLY A 35 -6.67 -9.59 -23.38
N ASP A 36 -6.46 -8.27 -23.35
CA ASP A 36 -5.45 -7.62 -24.19
C ASP A 36 -4.11 -7.53 -23.46
N ARG A 37 -3.25 -8.52 -23.74
CA ARG A 37 -1.91 -8.61 -23.16
C ARG A 37 -1.02 -7.41 -23.57
N VAL A 38 -1.20 -6.85 -24.76
CA VAL A 38 -0.37 -5.73 -25.24
C VAL A 38 -0.71 -4.47 -24.45
N LYS A 39 -2.00 -4.17 -24.27
CA LYS A 39 -2.44 -3.01 -23.47
C LYS A 39 -2.10 -3.14 -21.99
N HIS A 40 -2.09 -4.36 -21.46
CA HIS A 40 -1.64 -4.64 -20.10
C HIS A 40 -0.16 -4.25 -19.88
N TRP A 41 0.75 -4.79 -20.70
CA TRP A 41 2.17 -4.47 -20.60
C TRP A 41 2.47 -2.99 -20.88
N ARG A 42 1.74 -2.40 -21.84
CA ARG A 42 1.86 -0.97 -22.12
C ARG A 42 1.48 -0.12 -20.91
N SER A 43 0.39 -0.46 -20.23
CA SER A 43 -0.05 0.26 -19.03
C SER A 43 0.94 0.16 -17.87
N ILE A 44 1.51 -1.04 -17.65
CA ILE A 44 2.56 -1.22 -16.63
C ILE A 44 3.77 -0.34 -16.96
N SER A 45 4.22 -0.35 -18.21
CA SER A 45 5.38 0.45 -18.65
C SER A 45 5.11 1.96 -18.53
N THR A 46 3.93 2.43 -18.97
CA THR A 46 3.57 3.84 -18.86
C THR A 46 3.47 4.28 -17.41
N LEU A 47 2.80 3.51 -16.55
CA LEU A 47 2.69 3.83 -15.12
C LEU A 47 4.06 3.79 -14.43
N GLY A 48 4.94 2.88 -14.86
CA GLY A 48 6.29 2.73 -14.35
C GLY A 48 7.19 3.93 -14.62
N CYS A 49 6.89 4.71 -15.67
CA CYS A 49 7.52 6.01 -15.93
C CYS A 49 6.78 7.16 -15.24
N ILE A 50 5.43 7.15 -15.26
CA ILE A 50 4.61 8.25 -14.72
C ILE A 50 4.81 8.42 -13.21
N LEU A 51 4.81 7.33 -12.43
CA LEU A 51 4.97 7.37 -10.97
C LEU A 51 6.30 8.01 -10.51
N PRO A 52 7.48 7.64 -11.07
CA PRO A 52 8.74 8.32 -10.76
C PRO A 52 8.73 9.79 -11.16
N ILE A 53 8.18 10.11 -12.32
CA ILE A 53 8.09 11.51 -12.80
C ILE A 53 7.22 12.32 -11.83
N LEU A 54 6.11 11.76 -11.35
CA LEU A 54 5.26 12.40 -10.36
C LEU A 54 6.02 12.63 -9.05
N CYS A 55 6.80 11.66 -8.59
CA CYS A 55 7.67 11.82 -7.42
C CYS A 55 8.69 12.96 -7.62
N LEU A 56 9.27 13.07 -8.82
CA LEU A 56 10.21 14.15 -9.15
C LEU A 56 9.52 15.52 -9.19
N ILE A 57 8.30 15.60 -9.73
CA ILE A 57 7.50 16.83 -9.72
C ILE A 57 7.21 17.26 -8.28
N ILE A 58 6.77 16.34 -7.41
CA ILE A 58 6.52 16.60 -5.98
C ILE A 58 7.81 17.04 -5.27
N PHE A 59 8.96 16.48 -5.63
CA PHE A 59 10.24 16.93 -5.10
C PHE A 59 10.56 18.38 -5.52
N CYS A 60 10.29 18.74 -6.78
CA CYS A 60 10.50 20.08 -7.30
C CYS A 60 9.57 21.14 -6.67
N THR A 61 8.42 20.76 -6.09
CA THR A 61 7.54 21.72 -5.39
C THR A 61 8.03 22.11 -4.00
N ASN A 62 9.20 21.62 -3.57
CA ASN A 62 9.90 21.99 -2.34
C ASN A 62 9.03 21.80 -1.08
N ILE A 63 8.16 20.78 -1.09
CA ILE A 63 7.37 20.37 0.07
C ILE A 63 8.34 19.97 1.18
N LYS A 64 8.06 20.42 2.40
CA LYS A 64 8.89 20.08 3.55
C LYS A 64 8.90 18.54 3.73
N PRO A 65 10.08 17.90 3.80
CA PRO A 65 10.21 16.45 3.75
C PRO A 65 9.60 15.76 4.98
N ASP A 66 9.58 16.43 6.12
CA ASP A 66 8.92 15.99 7.36
C ASP A 66 7.41 15.76 7.16
N VAL A 67 6.72 16.69 6.50
CA VAL A 67 5.28 16.59 6.23
C VAL A 67 5.00 15.45 5.24
N ALA A 68 5.83 15.29 4.22
CA ALA A 68 5.67 14.21 3.24
C ALA A 68 5.85 12.82 3.86
N VAL A 69 6.86 12.65 4.72
CA VAL A 69 7.11 11.39 5.44
C VAL A 69 5.99 11.09 6.43
N LEU A 70 5.49 12.10 7.16
CA LEU A 70 4.36 11.92 8.07
C LEU A 70 3.10 11.50 7.32
N ALA A 71 2.78 12.17 6.21
CA ALA A 71 1.63 11.83 5.38
C ALA A 71 1.70 10.39 4.85
N ALA A 72 2.88 9.95 4.39
CA ALA A 72 3.10 8.57 3.95
C ALA A 72 2.90 7.56 5.10
N GLY A 73 3.40 7.86 6.30
CA GLY A 73 3.21 7.03 7.49
C GLY A 73 1.73 6.88 7.88
N ILE A 74 0.98 7.98 7.84
CA ILE A 74 -0.46 8.00 8.14
C ILE A 74 -1.23 7.14 7.14
N MET A 75 -1.00 7.35 5.84
CA MET A 75 -1.64 6.56 4.79
C MET A 75 -1.31 5.07 4.93
N GLN A 76 -0.07 4.74 5.25
CA GLN A 76 0.35 3.36 5.47
C GLN A 76 -0.33 2.73 6.69
N ALA A 77 -0.42 3.46 7.81
CA ALA A 77 -1.08 3.00 9.03
C ALA A 77 -2.58 2.73 8.81
N LEU A 78 -3.27 3.60 8.07
CA LEU A 78 -4.68 3.42 7.71
C LEU A 78 -4.92 2.22 6.79
N LEU A 79 -3.93 1.86 5.97
CA LEU A 79 -4.00 0.73 5.05
C LEU A 79 -3.78 -0.62 5.75
N LEU A 80 -3.11 -0.65 6.93
CA LEU A 80 -2.83 -1.89 7.68
C LEU A 80 -4.08 -2.69 8.09
N PRO A 81 -5.14 -2.09 8.70
CA PRO A 81 -6.38 -2.81 9.01
C PRO A 81 -7.04 -3.42 7.78
N MET A 82 -7.06 -2.69 6.66
CA MET A 82 -7.61 -3.18 5.40
C MET A 82 -6.85 -4.43 4.91
N LEU A 83 -5.51 -4.42 4.97
CA LEU A 83 -4.70 -5.58 4.64
C LEU A 83 -4.94 -6.76 5.60
N GLY A 84 -5.10 -6.48 6.89
CA GLY A 84 -5.39 -7.51 7.90
C GLY A 84 -6.72 -8.23 7.62
N VAL A 85 -7.78 -7.49 7.30
CA VAL A 85 -9.07 -8.07 6.90
C VAL A 85 -8.94 -8.83 5.59
N GLY A 86 -8.24 -8.27 4.59
CA GLY A 86 -8.01 -8.93 3.32
C GLY A 86 -7.29 -10.27 3.45
N ALA A 87 -6.23 -10.32 4.27
CA ALA A 87 -5.49 -11.55 4.54
C ALA A 87 -6.37 -12.63 5.20
N LEU A 88 -7.19 -12.23 6.17
CA LEU A 88 -8.16 -13.12 6.83
C LEU A 88 -9.20 -13.63 5.82
N PHE A 89 -9.71 -12.75 4.97
CA PHE A 89 -10.70 -13.10 3.94
C PHE A 89 -10.17 -14.13 2.95
N PHE A 90 -8.97 -13.91 2.39
CA PHE A 90 -8.35 -14.86 1.47
C PHE A 90 -8.07 -16.21 2.14
N ARG A 91 -7.66 -16.21 3.41
CA ARG A 91 -7.37 -17.44 4.15
C ARG A 91 -8.61 -18.31 4.35
N TYR A 92 -9.72 -17.74 4.84
CA TYR A 92 -10.89 -18.54 5.20
C TYR A 92 -11.84 -18.80 4.03
N TRP A 93 -11.95 -17.88 3.06
CA TRP A 93 -12.97 -17.99 2.00
C TRP A 93 -12.44 -18.31 0.61
N GLN A 94 -11.18 -18.02 0.28
CA GLN A 94 -10.65 -18.26 -1.08
C GLN A 94 -9.55 -19.31 -1.17
N THR A 95 -9.00 -19.76 -0.04
CA THR A 95 -7.93 -20.76 -0.05
C THR A 95 -8.52 -22.16 -0.22
N GLU A 96 -8.18 -22.84 -1.32
CA GLU A 96 -8.56 -24.24 -1.52
C GLU A 96 -8.05 -25.15 -0.40
N ASP A 97 -8.85 -26.14 -0.04
CA ASP A 97 -8.57 -27.07 1.08
C ASP A 97 -7.21 -27.78 0.96
N ARG A 98 -6.74 -28.02 -0.25
CA ARG A 98 -5.47 -28.71 -0.52
C ARG A 98 -4.23 -27.84 -0.25
N LEU A 99 -4.41 -26.52 -0.17
CA LEU A 99 -3.36 -25.54 0.03
C LEU A 99 -3.38 -24.93 1.44
N LYS A 100 -4.31 -25.35 2.29
CA LYS A 100 -4.48 -24.80 3.65
C LYS A 100 -3.19 -24.97 4.48
N PRO A 101 -2.55 -23.87 4.90
CA PRO A 101 -1.42 -23.93 5.82
C PRO A 101 -1.77 -24.53 7.18
N SER A 102 -0.76 -24.88 7.98
CA SER A 102 -0.95 -25.46 9.31
C SER A 102 -1.63 -24.51 10.31
N ILE A 103 -2.16 -25.06 11.40
CA ILE A 103 -2.80 -24.31 12.50
C ILE A 103 -1.87 -23.25 13.12
N TRP A 104 -0.55 -23.50 13.15
CA TRP A 104 0.44 -22.55 13.65
C TRP A 104 0.52 -21.30 12.79
N PHE A 105 0.38 -21.45 11.47
CA PHE A 105 0.31 -20.31 10.57
C PHE A 105 -0.95 -19.48 10.82
N ASP A 106 -2.08 -20.12 11.12
CA ASP A 106 -3.32 -19.42 11.45
C ASP A 106 -3.21 -18.60 12.73
N ILE A 107 -2.56 -19.14 13.76
CA ILE A 107 -2.30 -18.40 15.00
C ILE A 107 -1.43 -17.16 14.70
N CYS A 108 -0.32 -17.33 13.97
CA CYS A 108 0.53 -16.20 13.58
C CYS A 108 -0.21 -15.16 12.72
N LEU A 109 -1.09 -15.61 11.83
CA LEU A 109 -1.89 -14.72 10.98
C LEU A 109 -2.86 -13.90 11.83
N ILE A 110 -3.60 -14.54 12.75
CA ILE A 110 -4.54 -13.86 13.64
C ILE A 110 -3.81 -12.84 14.52
N VAL A 111 -2.67 -13.20 15.11
CA VAL A 111 -1.84 -12.27 15.90
C VAL A 111 -1.38 -11.08 15.06
N SER A 112 -0.98 -11.32 13.82
CA SER A 112 -0.57 -10.25 12.88
C SER A 112 -1.74 -9.33 12.53
N CYS A 113 -2.93 -9.89 12.26
CA CYS A 113 -4.13 -9.12 11.99
C CYS A 113 -4.53 -8.27 13.20
N ILE A 114 -4.50 -8.82 14.41
CA ILE A 114 -4.77 -8.05 15.65
C ILE A 114 -3.79 -6.89 15.77
N SER A 115 -2.50 -7.14 15.53
CA SER A 115 -1.45 -6.10 15.58
C SER A 115 -1.69 -4.98 14.55
N PHE A 116 -2.11 -5.32 13.34
CA PHE A 116 -2.48 -4.33 12.32
C PHE A 116 -3.71 -3.51 12.72
N PHE A 117 -4.71 -4.12 13.35
CA PHE A 117 -5.87 -3.40 13.87
C PHE A 117 -5.50 -2.44 15.00
N ILE A 118 -4.67 -2.87 15.96
CA ILE A 118 -4.18 -2.02 17.05
C ILE A 118 -3.39 -0.83 16.49
N THR A 119 -2.47 -1.09 15.56
CA THR A 119 -1.61 -0.06 14.97
C THR A 119 -2.42 0.94 14.14
N GLY A 120 -3.39 0.45 13.35
CA GLY A 120 -4.28 1.32 12.58
C GLY A 120 -5.22 2.14 13.46
N ALA A 121 -5.75 1.57 14.55
CA ALA A 121 -6.59 2.29 15.51
C ALA A 121 -5.79 3.37 16.26
N TRP A 122 -4.55 3.06 16.67
CA TRP A 122 -3.65 4.02 17.29
C TRP A 122 -3.29 5.16 16.33
N GLY A 123 -2.93 4.82 15.10
CA GLY A 123 -2.66 5.80 14.04
C GLY A 123 -3.89 6.68 13.78
N ALA A 124 -5.08 6.12 13.68
CA ALA A 124 -6.31 6.91 13.52
C ALA A 124 -6.55 7.86 14.69
N TYR A 125 -6.30 7.43 15.93
CA TYR A 125 -6.46 8.23 17.14
C TYR A 125 -5.50 9.43 17.19
N GLU A 126 -4.21 9.23 16.92
CA GLU A 126 -3.22 10.32 16.87
C GLU A 126 -3.57 11.37 15.81
N ASN A 127 -4.03 10.92 14.64
CA ASN A 127 -4.43 11.80 13.55
C ASN A 127 -5.67 12.62 13.92
N PHE A 128 -6.66 12.01 14.56
CA PHE A 128 -7.85 12.71 15.08
C PHE A 128 -7.47 13.74 16.15
N GLY A 129 -6.54 13.41 17.05
CA GLY A 129 -6.01 14.35 18.06
C GLY A 129 -5.31 15.56 17.44
N SER A 130 -4.51 15.36 16.38
CA SER A 130 -3.85 16.47 15.67
C SER A 130 -4.83 17.38 14.92
N LEU A 131 -5.91 16.80 14.38
CA LEU A 131 -6.98 17.52 13.68
C LEU A 131 -7.81 18.37 14.64
N ILE A 132 -8.12 17.85 15.83
CA ILE A 132 -8.85 18.56 16.89
C ILE A 132 -8.02 19.75 17.42
N SER A 133 -6.73 19.54 17.68
CA SER A 133 -5.85 20.61 18.18
C SER A 133 -5.63 21.75 17.17
N LYS A 134 -5.77 21.49 15.87
CA LYS A 134 -5.52 22.49 14.81
C LYS A 134 -6.77 23.29 14.41
N TYR A 135 -7.97 22.80 14.75
CA TYR A 135 -9.24 23.45 14.42
C TYR A 135 -10.00 24.01 15.63
N PHE A 136 -9.69 23.55 16.85
CA PHE A 136 -10.38 23.96 18.08
C PHE A 136 -9.51 24.82 19.04
N MET A 137 -8.28 25.16 18.64
CA MET A 137 -7.34 25.96 19.45
C MET A 137 -6.68 27.05 18.60
#